data_AF-A0A9P3ZN70-F1
#
_entry.id   AF-A0A9P3ZN70-F1
#
_cell.length_a   1.000
_cell.length_b   1.000
_cell.length_c   1.000
_cell.angle_alpha   90.00
_cell.angle_beta   90.00
_cell.angle_gamma   90.00
#
_symmetry.space_group_name_H-M   'P 1'
#
loop_
_entity.id
_entity.type
_entity.pdbx_description
1 polymer ?
#
loop_
_entity_poly.entity_id
_entity_poly.type
_entity_poly.pdbx_seq_one_letter_code
_entity_poly.pdbx_strand_id
1 'polypeptide(L)'
;MLRLLLWCSLGLPGRPASVAQDVVVSGEPNVDLAGLSDEERRKMILAISRMEILERLMQEIFFLETEKTGAGARLFGLLKFKLASVSGKVLEACPDDYRQAFQACMEAGRDFVRQFEGVEMEEPQFHREYSRYQGKCRAIMQPVKSKYRLEEALADPIIFLRREIDPFRKDKAKLLERFKVLKRQVEQETFTFPEITEQEREKFGMRMILY
;
A
#
# COMPACT_ATOMS: atom_id res chain seq x y z
N MET A 1 -11.70 -6.27 -16.57
CA MET A 1 -11.97 -6.76 -15.20
C MET A 1 -10.78 -6.64 -14.23
N LEU A 2 -9.60 -6.13 -14.62
CA LEU A 2 -8.51 -5.82 -13.65
C LEU A 2 -8.64 -4.43 -12.98
N ARG A 3 -9.50 -3.54 -13.50
CA ARG A 3 -9.56 -2.09 -13.19
C ARG A 3 -10.12 -1.67 -11.82
N LEU A 4 -10.58 -2.59 -11.00
CA LEU A 4 -11.29 -2.25 -9.75
C LEU A 4 -10.59 -2.70 -8.46
N LEU A 5 -9.56 -3.53 -8.54
CA LEU A 5 -8.98 -4.18 -7.35
C LEU A 5 -7.72 -3.48 -6.81
N LEU A 6 -7.23 -2.45 -7.50
CA LEU A 6 -6.04 -1.70 -7.10
C LEU A 6 -6.29 -0.58 -6.08
N TRP A 7 -7.55 -0.17 -5.89
CA TRP A 7 -7.92 1.02 -5.09
C TRP A 7 -8.02 0.75 -3.58
N CYS A 8 -8.03 -0.52 -3.19
CA CYS A 8 -8.51 -0.95 -1.88
C CYS A 8 -7.42 -1.10 -0.80
N SER A 9 -6.15 -0.84 -1.09
CA SER A 9 -5.07 -1.33 -0.21
C SER A 9 -4.16 -0.26 0.36
N LEU A 10 -4.10 0.93 -0.23
CA LEU A 10 -3.15 1.97 0.21
C LEU A 10 -3.74 3.38 0.26
N GLY A 11 -5.06 3.55 0.39
CA GLY A 11 -5.64 4.87 0.71
C GLY A 11 -5.10 6.04 -0.11
N LEU A 12 -4.71 5.81 -1.37
CA LEU A 12 -4.39 6.89 -2.29
C LEU A 12 -5.71 7.58 -2.65
N PRO A 13 -5.74 8.92 -2.75
CA PRO A 13 -6.96 9.69 -2.89
C PRO A 13 -7.59 9.47 -4.27
N GLY A 14 -8.43 8.46 -4.40
CA GLY A 14 -9.45 8.41 -5.42
C GLY A 14 -10.59 9.32 -4.99
N ARG A 15 -10.65 10.55 -5.51
CA ARG A 15 -11.85 11.41 -5.38
C ARG A 15 -13.07 10.63 -5.87
N PRO A 16 -14.13 10.43 -5.07
CA PRO A 16 -15.41 10.08 -5.64
C PRO A 16 -15.90 11.29 -6.43
N ALA A 17 -16.17 11.10 -7.72
CA ALA A 17 -16.91 12.07 -8.51
C ALA A 17 -18.34 12.12 -7.96
N SER A 18 -18.63 13.07 -7.08
CA SER A 18 -19.84 13.90 -7.02
C SER A 18 -20.10 14.40 -5.59
N VAL A 19 -20.22 15.73 -5.49
CA VAL A 19 -20.77 16.54 -4.40
C VAL A 19 -20.16 16.33 -3.01
N ALA A 20 -19.05 17.01 -2.75
CA ALA A 20 -18.70 17.42 -1.38
C ALA A 20 -18.29 18.89 -1.42
N GLN A 21 -19.01 19.69 -0.65
CA GLN A 21 -18.77 21.12 -0.44
C GLN A 21 -17.31 21.36 -0.04
N ASP A 22 -16.77 22.50 -0.46
CA ASP A 22 -15.40 22.94 -0.18
C ASP A 22 -15.09 22.93 1.32
N VAL A 23 -14.58 21.81 1.81
CA VAL A 23 -13.80 21.81 3.05
C VAL A 23 -12.43 22.34 2.65
N VAL A 24 -12.23 23.61 2.91
CA VAL A 24 -10.90 24.23 2.93
C VAL A 24 -10.08 23.45 3.95
N VAL A 25 -9.28 22.50 3.48
CA VAL A 25 -8.18 21.94 4.27
C VAL A 25 -7.14 23.04 4.34
N SER A 26 -7.23 23.87 5.39
CA SER A 26 -6.25 24.88 5.70
C SER A 26 -4.87 24.22 5.76
N GLY A 27 -3.96 24.67 4.90
CA GLY A 27 -2.60 24.19 4.82
C GLY A 27 -1.87 24.38 6.14
N GLU A 28 -1.37 23.24 6.65
CA GLU A 28 -0.25 23.07 7.58
C GLU A 28 -0.41 23.60 9.02
N PRO A 29 0.14 22.83 9.99
CA PRO A 29 1.59 22.86 10.14
C PRO A 29 2.26 21.48 10.02
N ASN A 30 3.26 21.42 9.13
CA ASN A 30 4.50 20.66 9.37
C ASN A 30 4.99 20.99 10.80
N VAL A 31 4.92 20.07 11.76
CA VAL A 31 5.53 20.33 13.09
C VAL A 31 6.46 19.21 13.53
N ASP A 32 6.27 17.98 13.07
CA ASP A 32 6.86 16.84 13.80
C ASP A 32 8.13 16.25 13.16
N LEU A 33 8.68 16.93 12.14
CA LEU A 33 10.00 16.63 11.53
C LEU A 33 10.96 17.83 11.58
N ALA A 34 10.52 18.98 12.11
CA ALA A 34 11.25 20.25 12.04
C ALA A 34 12.57 20.27 12.84
N GLY A 35 12.79 19.29 13.72
CA GLY A 35 14.01 19.11 14.51
C GLY A 35 14.93 17.98 14.04
N LEU A 36 14.57 17.24 12.99
CA LEU A 36 15.40 16.15 12.46
C LEU A 36 16.37 16.66 11.39
N SER A 37 17.55 16.06 11.34
CA SER A 37 18.45 16.27 10.20
C SER A 37 17.82 15.74 8.90
N ASP A 38 18.27 16.29 7.77
CA ASP A 38 17.87 15.80 6.45
C ASP A 38 18.16 14.30 6.26
N GLU A 39 19.25 13.81 6.84
CA GLU A 39 19.64 12.41 6.78
C GLU A 39 18.68 11.52 7.57
N GLU A 40 18.34 11.90 8.81
CA GLU A 40 17.38 11.16 9.64
C GLU A 40 16.01 11.11 8.98
N ARG A 41 15.53 12.24 8.45
CA ARG A 41 14.27 12.29 7.71
C ARG A 41 14.30 11.33 6.51
N ARG A 42 15.37 11.35 5.70
CA ARG A 42 15.52 10.45 4.54
C ARG A 42 15.53 8.97 4.95
N LYS A 43 16.20 8.62 6.05
CA LYS A 43 16.22 7.24 6.58
C LYS A 43 14.82 6.78 7.01
N MET A 44 14.09 7.62 7.74
CA MET A 44 12.72 7.32 8.15
C MET A 44 11.79 7.11 6.95
N ILE A 45 11.86 8.02 5.98
CA ILE A 45 11.08 7.91 4.73
C ILE A 45 11.44 6.64 3.96
N LEU A 46 12.73 6.30 3.84
CA LEU A 46 13.17 5.09 3.17
C LEU A 46 12.62 3.83 3.83
N ALA A 47 12.62 3.77 5.17
CA ALA A 47 12.07 2.66 5.93
C ALA A 47 10.55 2.50 5.68
N ILE A 48 9.79 3.60 5.74
CA ILE A 48 8.36 3.58 5.44
C ILE A 48 8.11 3.15 3.99
N SER A 49 8.85 3.71 3.03
CA SER A 49 8.73 3.35 1.61
C SER A 49 8.98 1.86 1.37
N ARG A 50 9.95 1.25 2.06
CA ARG A 50 10.18 -0.21 1.99
C ARG A 50 8.96 -0.99 2.49
N MET A 51 8.33 -0.55 3.58
CA MET A 51 7.15 -1.21 4.13
C MET A 51 5.94 -1.11 3.18
N GLU A 52 5.67 0.08 2.64
CA GLU A 52 4.58 0.33 1.68
C GLU A 52 4.77 -0.50 0.39
N ILE A 53 6.01 -0.60 -0.10
CA ILE A 53 6.36 -1.42 -1.26
C ILE A 53 6.24 -2.91 -0.95
N LEU A 54 6.67 -3.36 0.24
CA LEU A 54 6.51 -4.75 0.67
C LEU A 54 5.04 -5.17 0.68
N GLU A 55 4.17 -4.36 1.30
CA GLU A 55 2.73 -4.59 1.32
C GLU A 55 2.15 -4.70 -0.08
N ARG A 56 2.65 -3.86 -1.00
CA ARG A 56 2.20 -3.87 -2.39
C ARG A 56 2.63 -5.13 -3.12
N LEU A 57 3.90 -5.52 -2.99
CA LEU A 57 4.45 -6.74 -3.60
C LEU A 57 3.72 -7.99 -3.08
N MET A 58 3.48 -8.07 -1.78
CA MET A 58 2.71 -9.14 -1.16
C MET A 58 1.31 -9.29 -1.77
N GLN A 59 0.63 -8.18 -2.01
CA GLN A 59 -0.68 -8.18 -2.63
C GLN A 59 -0.66 -8.65 -4.08
N GLU A 60 0.27 -8.15 -4.89
CA GLU A 60 0.38 -8.58 -6.29
C GLU A 60 0.73 -10.07 -6.39
N ILE A 61 1.65 -10.56 -5.53
CA ILE A 61 1.96 -12.00 -5.42
C ILE A 61 0.71 -12.79 -5.09
N PHE A 62 -0.06 -12.38 -4.07
CA PHE A 62 -1.29 -13.07 -3.69
C PHE A 62 -2.28 -13.15 -4.86
N PHE A 63 -2.49 -12.06 -5.60
CA PHE A 63 -3.43 -12.06 -6.73
C PHE A 63 -2.96 -12.89 -7.92
N LEU A 64 -1.64 -13.01 -8.13
CA LEU A 64 -1.11 -13.88 -9.17
C LEU A 64 -1.14 -15.36 -8.77
N GLU A 65 -0.90 -15.67 -7.51
CA GLU A 65 -0.87 -17.06 -7.01
C GLU A 65 -2.26 -17.63 -6.76
N THR A 66 -3.24 -16.79 -6.44
CA THR A 66 -4.58 -17.26 -6.13
C THR A 66 -5.52 -17.22 -7.33
N GLU A 67 -6.18 -18.35 -7.58
CA GLU A 67 -7.25 -18.48 -8.58
C GLU A 67 -8.64 -18.27 -7.97
N LYS A 68 -8.72 -17.74 -6.74
CA LYS A 68 -10.00 -17.55 -6.04
C LYS A 68 -11.00 -16.83 -6.95
N THR A 69 -12.21 -17.35 -7.05
CA THR A 69 -13.32 -16.71 -7.78
C THR A 69 -14.17 -15.88 -6.81
N GLY A 70 -14.76 -14.78 -7.29
CA GLY A 70 -15.52 -13.83 -6.47
C GLY A 70 -14.65 -12.74 -5.83
N ALA A 71 -15.14 -11.49 -5.84
CA ALA A 71 -14.37 -10.35 -5.36
C ALA A 71 -14.17 -10.40 -3.83
N GLY A 72 -15.19 -10.84 -3.10
CA GLY A 72 -15.16 -10.94 -1.64
C GLY A 72 -14.15 -11.97 -1.14
N ALA A 73 -14.18 -13.19 -1.67
CA ALA A 73 -13.27 -14.27 -1.28
C ALA A 73 -11.78 -13.94 -1.56
N ARG A 74 -11.52 -13.18 -2.63
CA ARG A 74 -10.18 -12.65 -2.94
C ARG A 74 -9.72 -11.63 -1.91
N LEU A 75 -10.55 -10.62 -1.61
CA LEU A 75 -10.20 -9.56 -0.66
C LEU A 75 -10.04 -10.10 0.77
N PHE A 76 -10.92 -11.01 1.19
CA PHE A 76 -10.81 -11.68 2.48
C PHE A 76 -9.53 -12.54 2.56
N GLY A 77 -9.23 -13.29 1.50
CA GLY A 77 -8.01 -14.06 1.39
C GLY A 77 -6.75 -13.20 1.44
N LEU A 78 -6.76 -12.06 0.73
CA LEU A 78 -5.66 -11.10 0.75
C LEU A 78 -5.42 -10.55 2.15
N LEU A 79 -6.49 -10.19 2.86
CA LEU A 79 -6.39 -9.69 4.23
C LEU A 79 -5.74 -10.73 5.14
N LYS A 80 -6.21 -11.98 5.13
CA LYS A 80 -5.60 -13.07 5.91
C LYS A 80 -4.13 -13.28 5.54
N PHE A 81 -3.80 -13.26 4.25
CA PHE A 81 -2.43 -13.39 3.78
C PHE A 81 -1.52 -12.27 4.29
N LYS A 82 -1.97 -11.02 4.20
CA LYS A 82 -1.24 -9.86 4.74
C LYS A 82 -1.01 -10.00 6.24
N LEU A 83 -2.07 -10.32 6.99
CA LEU A 83 -1.99 -10.50 8.45
C LEU A 83 -0.97 -11.55 8.88
N ALA A 84 -0.79 -12.61 8.08
CA ALA A 84 0.14 -13.69 8.37
C ALA A 84 1.58 -13.46 7.87
N SER A 85 1.77 -12.56 6.90
CA SER A 85 3.01 -12.52 6.10
C SER A 85 3.78 -11.19 6.18
N VAL A 86 3.31 -10.22 6.98
CA VAL A 86 4.05 -8.96 7.19
C VAL A 86 5.39 -9.28 7.87
N SER A 87 6.48 -8.78 7.27
CA SER A 87 7.81 -8.91 7.85
C SER A 87 7.95 -8.00 9.06
N GLY A 88 8.08 -8.60 10.25
CA GLY A 88 8.34 -7.88 11.49
C GLY A 88 9.60 -7.02 11.40
N LYS A 89 10.65 -7.53 10.76
CA LYS A 89 11.93 -6.82 10.57
C LYS A 89 11.79 -5.53 9.76
N VAL A 90 11.05 -5.55 8.65
CA VAL A 90 10.85 -4.34 7.82
C VAL A 90 10.00 -3.31 8.55
N LEU A 91 8.98 -3.77 9.29
CA LEU A 91 8.16 -2.90 10.11
C LEU A 91 8.98 -2.29 11.26
N GLU A 92 9.84 -3.06 11.92
CA GLU A 92 10.67 -2.62 13.04
C GLU A 92 11.60 -1.46 12.69
N ALA A 93 12.05 -1.38 11.44
CA ALA A 93 12.88 -0.29 10.93
C ALA A 93 12.12 1.03 10.71
N CYS A 94 10.77 1.00 10.71
CA CYS A 94 9.95 2.18 10.54
C CYS A 94 9.89 3.04 11.82
N PRO A 95 9.59 4.34 11.71
CA PRO A 95 9.34 5.20 12.87
C PRO A 95 8.20 4.71 13.76
N ASP A 96 8.29 4.96 15.07
CA ASP A 96 7.36 4.44 16.08
C ASP A 96 5.89 4.74 15.80
N ASP A 97 5.58 5.98 15.42
CA ASP A 97 4.23 6.41 15.10
C ASP A 97 3.65 5.67 13.89
N TYR A 98 4.46 5.47 12.84
CA TYR A 98 4.08 4.64 11.70
C TYR A 98 3.87 3.18 12.12
N ARG A 99 4.77 2.60 12.95
CA ARG A 99 4.62 1.23 13.45
C ARG A 99 3.34 1.06 14.25
N GLN A 100 3.02 1.99 15.14
CA GLN A 100 1.80 1.97 15.94
C GLN A 100 0.55 2.06 15.06
N ALA A 101 0.52 3.00 14.10
CA ALA A 101 -0.61 3.13 13.17
C ALA A 101 -0.80 1.86 12.32
N PHE A 102 0.30 1.29 11.83
CA PHE A 102 0.29 0.05 11.06
C PHE A 102 -0.25 -1.12 11.89
N GLN A 103 0.24 -1.28 13.12
CA GLN A 103 -0.20 -2.35 14.02
C GLN A 103 -1.68 -2.23 14.39
N ALA A 104 -2.18 -1.01 14.62
CA ALA A 104 -3.59 -0.75 14.85
C ALA A 104 -4.46 -1.12 13.63
N CYS A 105 -3.98 -0.89 12.40
CA CYS A 105 -4.66 -1.37 11.18
C CYS A 105 -4.67 -2.90 11.08
N MET A 106 -3.55 -3.54 11.42
CA MET A 106 -3.45 -5.00 11.45
C MET A 106 -4.38 -5.61 12.50
N GLU A 107 -4.56 -4.95 13.63
CA GLU A 107 -5.51 -5.36 14.66
C GLU A 107 -6.96 -5.23 14.18
N ALA A 108 -7.34 -4.09 13.59
CA ALA A 108 -8.64 -3.92 12.97
C ALA A 108 -8.91 -4.98 11.89
N GLY A 109 -7.87 -5.37 11.14
CA GLY A 109 -7.94 -6.48 10.17
C GLY A 109 -8.15 -7.83 10.83
N ARG A 110 -7.47 -8.13 11.95
CA ARG A 110 -7.69 -9.36 12.73
C ARG A 110 -9.11 -9.43 13.27
N ASP A 111 -9.64 -8.32 13.77
CA ASP A 111 -11.01 -8.28 14.28
C ASP A 111 -12.03 -8.48 13.16
N PHE A 112 -11.81 -7.86 11.99
CA PHE A 112 -12.63 -8.12 10.81
C PHE A 112 -12.61 -9.60 10.41
N VAL A 113 -11.43 -10.23 10.37
CA VAL A 113 -11.33 -11.67 10.06
C VAL A 113 -12.06 -12.50 11.12
N ARG A 114 -11.84 -12.25 12.42
CA ARG A 114 -12.54 -12.97 13.50
C ARG A 114 -14.06 -12.85 13.40
N GLN A 115 -14.56 -11.68 13.04
CA GLN A 115 -15.99 -11.41 12.95
C GLN A 115 -16.67 -12.13 11.77
N PHE A 116 -15.97 -12.26 10.63
CA PHE A 116 -16.57 -12.70 9.38
C PHE A 116 -16.01 -14.02 8.84
N GLU A 117 -15.06 -14.65 9.52
CA GLU A 117 -14.56 -15.96 9.15
C GLU A 117 -15.65 -17.03 9.30
N GLY A 118 -15.92 -17.77 8.22
CA GLY A 118 -16.97 -18.79 8.19
C GLY A 118 -18.39 -18.25 8.06
N VAL A 119 -18.57 -16.93 8.00
CA VAL A 119 -19.90 -16.31 7.80
C VAL A 119 -20.20 -16.26 6.31
N GLU A 120 -21.29 -16.89 5.90
CA GLU A 120 -21.82 -16.76 4.55
C GLU A 120 -22.41 -15.36 4.37
N MET A 121 -21.87 -14.60 3.42
CA MET A 121 -22.30 -13.24 3.13
C MET A 121 -22.41 -13.03 1.62
N GLU A 122 -23.51 -12.39 1.22
CA GLU A 122 -23.70 -11.87 -0.13
C GLU A 122 -22.65 -10.81 -0.47
N GLU A 123 -22.22 -10.73 -1.74
CA GLU A 123 -21.17 -9.80 -2.17
C GLU A 123 -21.45 -8.32 -1.79
N PRO A 124 -22.67 -7.76 -1.94
CA PRO A 124 -22.95 -6.38 -1.53
C PRO A 124 -22.80 -6.14 -0.02
N GLN A 125 -23.11 -7.15 0.80
CA GLN A 125 -22.91 -7.07 2.25
C GLN A 125 -21.42 -7.11 2.58
N PHE A 126 -20.67 -8.05 1.99
CA PHE A 126 -19.21 -8.11 2.15
C PHE A 126 -18.55 -6.78 1.77
N HIS A 127 -18.92 -6.20 0.62
CA HIS A 127 -18.34 -4.93 0.17
C HIS A 127 -18.60 -3.79 1.15
N ARG A 128 -19.79 -3.73 1.76
CA ARG A 128 -20.10 -2.71 2.78
C ARG A 128 -19.23 -2.87 4.02
N GLU A 129 -19.13 -4.08 4.57
CA GLU A 129 -18.34 -4.31 5.79
C GLU A 129 -16.84 -4.15 5.53
N TYR A 130 -16.35 -4.64 4.39
CA TYR A 130 -14.97 -4.44 3.98
C TYR A 130 -14.64 -2.96 3.77
N SER A 131 -15.54 -2.18 3.17
CA SER A 131 -15.36 -0.73 3.01
C SER A 131 -15.31 0.01 4.36
N ARG A 132 -16.12 -0.42 5.34
CA ARG A 132 -16.04 0.12 6.72
C ARG A 132 -14.71 -0.18 7.38
N TYR A 133 -14.24 -1.42 7.27
CA TYR A 133 -12.90 -1.81 7.73
C TYR A 133 -11.81 -0.94 7.09
N GLN A 134 -11.85 -0.76 5.77
CA GLN A 134 -10.91 0.11 5.05
C GLN A 134 -10.99 1.57 5.49
N GLY A 135 -12.20 2.07 5.75
CA GLY A 135 -12.41 3.42 6.27
C GLY A 135 -11.72 3.62 7.62
N LYS A 136 -11.81 2.63 8.52
CA LYS A 136 -11.10 2.65 9.81
C LYS A 136 -9.58 2.67 9.61
N CYS A 137 -9.03 1.77 8.80
CA CYS A 137 -7.59 1.75 8.52
C CYS A 137 -7.11 3.06 7.87
N ARG A 138 -7.92 3.66 6.99
CA ARG A 138 -7.60 4.97 6.40
C ARG A 138 -7.53 6.06 7.47
N ALA A 139 -8.51 6.12 8.37
CA ALA A 139 -8.51 7.10 9.45
C ALA A 139 -7.28 6.94 10.38
N ILE A 140 -6.87 5.70 10.66
CA ILE A 140 -5.69 5.40 11.47
C ILE A 140 -4.39 5.81 10.76
N MET A 141 -4.24 5.50 9.47
CA MET A 141 -3.01 5.78 8.72
C MET A 141 -2.89 7.22 8.22
N GLN A 142 -3.99 7.97 8.10
CA GLN A 142 -3.96 9.31 7.50
C GLN A 142 -3.01 10.29 8.20
N PRO A 143 -2.96 10.38 9.55
CA PRO A 143 -2.06 11.30 10.22
C PRO A 143 -0.58 11.03 9.90
N VAL A 144 -0.14 9.76 9.93
CA VAL A 144 1.24 9.38 9.61
C VAL A 144 1.53 9.58 8.11
N LYS A 145 0.56 9.29 7.23
CA LYS A 145 0.68 9.56 5.79
C LYS A 145 0.95 11.02 5.49
N SER A 146 0.21 11.91 6.16
CA SER A 146 0.38 13.35 6.04
C SER A 146 1.71 13.83 6.64
N LYS A 147 2.06 13.39 7.86
CA LYS A 147 3.32 13.76 8.52
C LYS A 147 4.55 13.45 7.68
N TYR A 148 4.58 12.27 7.05
CA TYR A 148 5.71 11.81 6.26
C TYR A 148 5.58 12.12 4.75
N ARG A 149 4.54 12.87 4.33
CA ARG A 149 4.25 13.18 2.92
C ARG A 149 4.37 11.95 2.01
N LEU A 150 3.75 10.84 2.42
CA LEU A 150 3.98 9.54 1.81
C LEU A 150 3.62 9.50 0.32
N GLU A 151 2.67 10.30 -0.14
CA GLU A 151 2.33 10.40 -1.57
C GLU A 151 3.52 10.85 -2.42
N GLU A 152 4.27 11.84 -1.92
CA GLU A 152 5.46 12.36 -2.61
C GLU A 152 6.65 11.43 -2.43
N ALA A 153 6.85 10.91 -1.22
CA ALA A 153 7.93 9.97 -0.91
C ALA A 153 7.85 8.67 -1.72
N LEU A 154 6.63 8.25 -2.11
CA LEU A 154 6.40 7.03 -2.88
C LEU A 154 6.40 7.25 -4.40
N ALA A 155 6.49 8.48 -4.90
CA ALA A 155 6.43 8.75 -6.33
C ALA A 155 7.51 8.00 -7.12
N ASP A 156 8.78 8.18 -6.72
CA ASP A 156 9.92 7.50 -7.35
C ASP A 156 9.93 5.98 -7.08
N PRO A 157 9.67 5.49 -5.85
CA PRO A 157 9.43 4.07 -5.58
C PRO A 157 8.40 3.39 -6.50
N ILE A 158 7.27 4.04 -6.76
CA ILE A 158 6.22 3.51 -7.63
C ILE A 158 6.68 3.49 -9.09
N ILE A 159 7.38 4.53 -9.55
CA ILE A 159 7.95 4.58 -10.89
C ILE A 159 8.97 3.44 -11.08
N PHE A 160 9.86 3.23 -10.11
CA PHE A 160 10.78 2.11 -10.11
C PHE A 160 10.03 0.79 -10.28
N LEU A 161 9.04 0.50 -9.43
CA LEU A 161 8.28 -0.75 -9.54
C LEU A 161 7.66 -0.94 -10.92
N ARG A 162 7.08 0.13 -11.50
CA ARG A 162 6.51 0.08 -12.86
C ARG A 162 7.54 -0.26 -13.91
N ARG A 163 8.72 0.36 -13.85
CA ARG A 163 9.84 0.08 -14.75
C ARG A 163 10.25 -1.39 -14.68
N GLU A 164 10.29 -1.96 -13.49
CA GLU A 164 10.70 -3.36 -13.27
C GLU A 164 9.67 -4.39 -13.76
N ILE A 165 8.38 -4.03 -13.80
CA ILE A 165 7.29 -4.98 -14.13
C ILE A 165 6.73 -4.81 -15.53
N ASP A 166 6.79 -3.60 -16.11
CA ASP A 166 6.25 -3.29 -17.44
C ASP A 166 6.75 -4.26 -18.54
N PRO A 167 8.04 -4.69 -18.56
CA PRO A 167 8.52 -5.68 -19.53
C PRO A 167 7.80 -7.03 -19.46
N PHE A 168 7.27 -7.39 -18.30
CA PHE A 168 6.65 -8.69 -18.04
C PHE A 168 5.13 -8.63 -18.01
N ARG A 169 4.51 -7.48 -18.30
CA ARG A 169 3.06 -7.25 -18.09
C ARG A 169 2.12 -8.31 -18.70
N LYS A 170 2.55 -9.00 -19.75
CA LYS A 170 1.79 -10.08 -20.42
C LYS A 170 2.16 -11.50 -19.98
N ASP A 171 3.22 -11.65 -19.19
CA ASP A 171 3.77 -12.93 -18.73
C ASP A 171 3.58 -13.07 -17.22
N LYS A 172 2.51 -13.78 -16.84
CA LYS A 172 2.13 -14.01 -15.44
C LYS A 172 3.27 -14.66 -14.64
N ALA A 173 3.97 -15.63 -15.23
CA ALA A 173 5.01 -16.39 -14.53
C ALA A 173 6.22 -15.50 -14.23
N LYS A 174 6.67 -14.73 -15.23
CA LYS A 174 7.79 -13.79 -15.04
C LYS A 174 7.44 -12.64 -14.09
N LEU A 175 6.20 -12.14 -14.11
CA LEU A 175 5.75 -11.14 -13.13
C LEU A 175 5.83 -11.70 -11.71
N LEU A 176 5.31 -12.90 -11.48
CA LEU A 176 5.34 -13.53 -10.17
C LEU A 176 6.78 -13.74 -9.68
N GLU A 177 7.66 -14.24 -10.54
CA GLU A 177 9.08 -14.38 -10.23
C GLU A 177 9.71 -13.03 -9.87
N ARG A 178 9.46 -11.98 -10.68
CA ARG A 178 9.99 -10.65 -10.42
C ARG A 178 9.51 -10.08 -9.09
N PHE A 179 8.21 -10.20 -8.78
CA PHE A 179 7.68 -9.74 -7.50
C PHE A 179 8.27 -10.49 -6.32
N LYS A 180 8.47 -11.81 -6.41
CA LYS A 180 9.14 -12.59 -5.36
C LYS A 180 10.58 -12.16 -5.14
N VAL A 181 11.33 -11.87 -6.20
CA VAL A 181 12.70 -11.35 -6.11
C VAL A 181 12.72 -9.99 -5.42
N LEU A 182 11.88 -9.05 -5.87
CA LEU A 182 11.77 -7.71 -5.27
C LEU A 182 11.37 -7.79 -3.79
N LYS A 183 10.41 -8.65 -3.45
CA LYS A 183 9.98 -8.87 -2.05
C LYS A 183 11.16 -9.29 -1.17
N ARG A 184 11.94 -10.28 -1.61
CA ARG A 184 13.13 -10.75 -0.86
C ARG A 184 14.16 -9.64 -0.68
N GLN A 185 14.42 -8.84 -1.72
CA GLN A 185 15.36 -7.72 -1.64
C GLN A 185 14.91 -6.69 -0.60
N VAL A 186 13.61 -6.37 -0.56
CA VAL A 186 13.05 -5.44 0.43
C VAL A 186 13.20 -6.02 1.85
N GLU A 187 12.87 -7.29 2.05
CA GLU A 187 13.00 -7.96 3.36
C GLU A 187 14.44 -8.09 3.86
N GLN A 188 15.41 -8.20 2.94
CA GLN A 188 16.82 -8.28 3.25
C GLN A 188 17.50 -6.91 3.39
N GLU A 189 16.77 -5.81 3.23
CA GLU A 189 17.29 -4.43 3.21
C GLU A 189 18.36 -4.15 2.15
N THR A 190 18.59 -5.09 1.24
CA THR A 190 19.49 -4.92 0.07
C THR A 190 18.84 -4.08 -1.03
N PHE A 191 17.58 -3.74 -0.84
CA PHE A 191 16.82 -2.91 -1.75
C PHE A 191 17.13 -1.43 -1.55
N THR A 192 17.81 -0.86 -2.55
CA THR A 192 18.00 0.58 -2.73
C THR A 192 17.13 1.05 -3.88
N PHE A 193 16.34 2.10 -3.67
CA PHE A 193 15.64 2.75 -4.79
C PHE A 193 16.69 3.39 -5.69
N PRO A 194 16.81 2.97 -6.97
CA PRO A 194 17.69 3.64 -7.90
C PRO A 194 17.16 5.04 -8.18
N GLU A 195 18.06 5.94 -8.56
CA GLU A 195 17.66 7.26 -9.04
C GLU A 195 16.73 7.12 -10.25
N ILE A 196 15.62 7.85 -10.21
CA ILE A 196 14.66 7.93 -11.30
C ILE A 196 14.97 9.18 -12.11
N THR A 197 15.28 8.98 -13.39
CA THR A 197 15.55 10.07 -14.32
C THR A 197 14.26 10.84 -14.66
N GLU A 198 14.40 12.09 -15.10
CA GLU A 198 13.27 12.90 -15.57
C GLU A 198 12.49 12.21 -16.71
N GLN A 199 13.22 11.58 -17.64
CA GLN A 199 12.62 10.78 -18.71
C GLN A 199 11.78 9.60 -18.18
N GLU A 200 12.24 8.94 -17.10
CA GLU A 200 11.45 7.89 -16.44
C GLU A 200 10.24 8.47 -15.71
N ARG A 201 10.35 9.66 -15.09
CA ARG A 201 9.19 10.35 -14.51
C ARG A 201 8.16 10.73 -15.57
N GLU A 202 8.58 11.18 -16.75
CA GLU A 202 7.65 11.45 -17.86
C GLU A 202 6.99 10.16 -18.36
N LYS A 203 7.79 9.11 -18.60
CA LYS A 203 7.32 7.84 -19.16
C LYS A 203 6.41 7.06 -18.22
N PHE A 204 6.74 7.02 -16.93
CA PHE A 204 6.05 6.19 -15.93
C PHE A 204 5.20 7.01 -14.95
N GLY A 205 5.45 8.31 -14.77
CA GLY A 205 4.70 9.19 -13.88
C GLY A 205 3.36 9.67 -14.47
N MET A 206 3.25 9.87 -15.80
CA MET A 206 1.99 10.30 -16.44
C MET A 206 0.87 9.25 -16.40
N ARG A 207 1.15 7.99 -16.05
CA ARG A 207 0.12 6.98 -15.81
C ARG A 207 -0.34 7.00 -14.34
N MET A 208 -0.83 8.13 -13.85
CA MET A 208 -1.64 8.16 -12.60
C MET A 208 -3.07 7.59 -12.81
N ILE A 209 -3.27 6.81 -13.88
CA ILE A 209 -4.49 6.03 -14.10
C ILE A 209 -4.12 4.55 -13.95
N LEU A 210 -4.28 4.07 -12.72
CA LEU A 210 -4.16 2.66 -12.34
C LEU A 210 -5.29 1.87 -13.02
N TYR A 211 -4.91 0.98 -13.95
CA TYR A 211 -5.79 -0.02 -14.55
C TYR A 211 -5.88 -1.30 -13.73
#